data_AF-A0AAW9DCC2-F1
#
_entry.id   AF-A0AAW9DCC2-F1
#
_cell.length_a   1.000
_cell.length_b   1.000
_cell.length_c   1.000
_cell.angle_alpha   90.00
_cell.angle_beta   90.00
_cell.angle_gamma   90.00
#
_symmetry.space_group_name_H-M   'P 1'
#
loop_
_entity.id
_entity.type
_entity.pdbx_description
1 polymer ?
#
loop_
_entity_poly.entity_id
_entity_poly.type
_entity_poly.pdbx_seq_one_letter_code
_entity_poly.pdbx_strand_id
1 'polypeptide(L)'
;MPFYAYDTNDLNGNRVHIDSWLVSRHTRGEPFCKVCQNELNICAVHTPAQAPHYCHFHGTNCPTIQRNAEPYQHLDNVLQNDESETENKNQIRLRLHKIFNKCKEVCVNLNFTEFRELFDIASQYNIWAYVNVNVEHIPYILLTCRDYFRSRSPYRTESFYFVFSPVHGLDGLWIQPEGQADLLFRVNRNTHDIDPITIYFDLDTYSNESELNDYTVNYILNILE
;
A
#
# COMPACT_ATOMS: atom_id res chain seq x y z
N MET A 1 -16.46 -4.12 -4.86
CA MET A 1 -16.88 -5.52 -4.60
C MET A 1 -15.81 -6.41 -5.19
N PRO A 2 -15.06 -7.18 -4.37
CA PRO A 2 -13.88 -7.88 -4.85
C PRO A 2 -14.28 -9.09 -5.67
N PHE A 3 -13.75 -9.18 -6.88
CA PHE A 3 -14.02 -10.25 -7.83
C PHE A 3 -12.94 -11.32 -7.84
N TYR A 4 -11.83 -11.09 -7.14
CA TYR A 4 -10.72 -12.03 -7.01
C TYR A 4 -10.47 -12.41 -5.55
N ALA A 5 -10.14 -13.69 -5.32
CA ALA A 5 -9.68 -14.23 -4.05
C ALA A 5 -8.51 -15.20 -4.27
N TYR A 6 -7.91 -15.68 -3.18
CA TYR A 6 -6.87 -16.71 -3.21
C TYR A 6 -7.41 -18.02 -2.65
N ASP A 7 -6.85 -19.14 -3.09
CA ASP A 7 -7.19 -20.48 -2.62
C ASP A 7 -6.06 -21.01 -1.75
N THR A 8 -6.37 -21.42 -0.52
CA THR A 8 -5.39 -21.96 0.44
C THR A 8 -4.66 -23.18 -0.13
N ASN A 9 -5.29 -23.88 -1.08
CA ASN A 9 -4.74 -25.06 -1.74
C ASN A 9 -3.98 -24.75 -3.04
N ASP A 10 -4.01 -23.52 -3.55
CA ASP A 10 -3.22 -23.15 -4.74
C ASP A 10 -1.80 -22.75 -4.36
N LEU A 11 -0.89 -23.72 -4.47
CA LEU A 11 0.55 -23.55 -4.20
C LEU A 11 1.23 -22.51 -5.08
N ASN A 12 0.63 -22.13 -6.22
CA ASN A 12 1.17 -21.08 -7.08
C ASN A 12 0.81 -19.68 -6.59
N GLY A 13 -0.13 -19.57 -5.62
CA GLY A 13 -0.56 -18.30 -5.07
C GLY A 13 -1.25 -17.38 -6.08
N ASN A 14 -1.89 -17.96 -7.11
CA ASN A 14 -2.62 -17.17 -8.10
C ASN A 14 -3.94 -16.67 -7.53
N ARG A 15 -4.30 -15.43 -7.89
CA ARG A 15 -5.66 -14.95 -7.62
C ARG A 15 -6.64 -15.57 -8.61
N VAL A 16 -7.85 -15.87 -8.15
CA VAL A 16 -8.89 -16.58 -8.90
C VAL A 16 -10.13 -15.70 -8.99
N HIS A 17 -10.57 -15.42 -10.21
CA HIS A 17 -11.82 -14.69 -10.47
C HIS A 17 -13.04 -15.49 -9.98
N ILE A 18 -14.08 -14.81 -9.51
CA ILE A 18 -15.27 -15.43 -8.94
C ILE A 18 -15.96 -16.41 -9.91
N ASP A 19 -16.07 -16.06 -11.20
CA ASP A 19 -16.68 -16.95 -12.20
C ASP A 19 -15.91 -18.27 -12.32
N SER A 20 -14.58 -18.19 -12.36
CA SER A 20 -13.73 -19.38 -12.39
C SER A 20 -13.86 -20.20 -11.11
N TRP A 21 -14.01 -19.54 -9.96
CA TRP A 21 -14.20 -20.21 -8.67
C TRP A 21 -15.49 -21.01 -8.60
N LEU A 22 -16.61 -20.39 -9.01
CA LEU A 22 -17.92 -21.02 -9.04
C LEU A 22 -17.92 -22.27 -9.93
N VAL A 23 -17.16 -22.25 -11.03
CA VAL A 23 -17.06 -23.40 -11.94
C VAL A 23 -16.14 -24.50 -11.40
N SER A 24 -14.95 -24.13 -10.90
CA SER A 24 -13.86 -25.10 -10.67
C SER A 24 -13.59 -25.46 -9.21
N ARG A 25 -14.06 -24.64 -8.25
CA ARG A 25 -13.66 -24.70 -6.85
C ARG A 25 -14.82 -24.66 -5.85
N HIS A 26 -16.06 -24.47 -6.30
CA HIS A 26 -17.20 -24.19 -5.41
C HIS A 26 -17.46 -25.22 -4.28
N THR A 27 -17.02 -26.47 -4.42
CA THR A 27 -17.18 -27.52 -3.39
C THR A 27 -15.97 -27.77 -2.50
N ARG A 28 -14.79 -27.22 -2.83
CA ARG A 28 -13.51 -27.62 -2.19
C ARG A 28 -12.55 -26.48 -1.91
N GLY A 29 -12.69 -25.34 -2.59
CA GLY A 29 -11.83 -24.19 -2.34
C GLY A 29 -12.35 -23.37 -1.16
N GLU A 30 -11.43 -22.93 -0.31
CA GLU A 30 -11.68 -21.98 0.77
C GLU A 30 -11.13 -20.62 0.33
N PRO A 31 -11.99 -19.70 -0.20
CA PRO A 31 -11.51 -18.42 -0.67
C PRO A 31 -11.04 -17.59 0.52
N PHE A 32 -9.84 -17.05 0.44
CA PHE A 32 -9.29 -16.22 1.52
C PHE A 32 -8.72 -14.90 0.99
N CYS A 33 -8.68 -13.90 1.88
CA CYS A 33 -8.09 -12.60 1.60
C CYS A 33 -6.59 -12.65 1.86
N LYS A 34 -5.76 -12.39 0.85
CA LYS A 34 -4.30 -12.33 1.04
C LYS A 34 -3.84 -11.14 1.88
N VAL A 35 -4.70 -10.14 2.08
CA VAL A 35 -4.45 -9.05 3.03
C VAL A 35 -4.67 -9.59 4.43
N CYS A 36 -5.88 -9.58 4.98
CA CYS A 36 -6.12 -9.98 6.38
C CYS A 36 -5.95 -11.48 6.70
N GLN A 37 -5.62 -12.32 5.72
CA GLN A 37 -5.49 -13.78 5.82
C GLN A 37 -6.75 -14.52 6.33
N ASN A 38 -7.89 -13.84 6.40
CA ASN A 38 -9.16 -14.45 6.79
C ASN A 38 -9.88 -15.05 5.58
N GLU A 39 -10.69 -16.07 5.85
CA GLU A 39 -11.65 -16.63 4.90
C GLU A 39 -12.65 -15.57 4.42
N LEU A 40 -13.05 -15.69 3.16
CA LEU A 40 -14.04 -14.86 2.48
C LEU A 40 -15.30 -15.68 2.25
N ASN A 41 -16.45 -15.02 2.26
CA ASN A 41 -17.71 -15.60 1.81
C ASN A 41 -17.95 -15.26 0.33
N ILE A 42 -18.77 -16.05 -0.36
CA ILE A 42 -19.26 -15.72 -1.70
C ILE A 42 -20.66 -15.13 -1.58
N CYS A 43 -20.80 -13.86 -1.95
CA CYS A 43 -22.03 -13.10 -1.90
C CYS A 43 -22.74 -13.08 -3.26
N ALA A 44 -24.05 -12.78 -3.23
CA ALA A 44 -24.88 -12.49 -4.41
C ALA A 44 -25.04 -13.59 -5.48
N VAL A 45 -24.64 -14.86 -5.22
CA VAL A 45 -24.73 -15.98 -6.18
C VAL A 45 -26.11 -16.15 -6.82
N HIS A 46 -27.18 -15.86 -6.06
CA HIS A 46 -28.56 -16.01 -6.51
C HIS A 46 -29.33 -14.68 -6.62
N THR A 47 -28.63 -13.54 -6.62
CA THR A 47 -29.27 -12.22 -6.69
C THR A 47 -29.23 -11.70 -8.13
N PRO A 48 -30.37 -11.60 -8.85
CA PRO A 48 -30.37 -11.28 -10.29
C PRO A 48 -29.79 -9.91 -10.65
N ALA A 49 -29.80 -8.96 -9.70
CA ALA A 49 -29.34 -7.59 -9.90
C ALA A 49 -27.86 -7.37 -9.51
N GLN A 50 -27.16 -8.39 -9.02
CA GLN A 50 -25.80 -8.25 -8.50
C GLN A 50 -24.90 -9.38 -9.01
N ALA A 51 -23.73 -9.00 -9.53
CA ALA A 51 -22.71 -9.99 -9.87
C ALA A 51 -22.24 -10.70 -8.59
N PRO A 52 -22.06 -12.03 -8.62
CA PRO A 52 -21.40 -12.76 -7.55
C PRO A 52 -20.03 -12.15 -7.26
N HIS A 53 -19.64 -12.09 -5.99
CA HIS A 53 -18.38 -11.51 -5.57
C HIS A 53 -17.95 -12.05 -4.22
N TYR A 54 -16.69 -11.87 -3.86
CA TYR A 54 -16.20 -12.23 -2.53
C TYR A 54 -16.55 -11.13 -1.51
N CYS A 55 -16.74 -11.52 -0.26
CA CYS A 55 -17.09 -10.59 0.81
C CYS A 55 -16.43 -11.04 2.12
N HIS A 56 -15.85 -10.10 2.86
CA HIS A 56 -15.38 -10.39 4.22
C HIS A 56 -16.58 -10.65 5.14
N PHE A 57 -16.39 -11.48 6.15
CA PHE A 57 -17.38 -11.66 7.21
C PHE A 57 -17.62 -10.35 7.97
N HIS A 58 -18.79 -10.26 8.61
CA HIS A 58 -19.11 -9.11 9.43
C HIS A 58 -18.13 -8.98 10.60
N GLY A 59 -17.64 -7.76 10.87
CA GLY A 59 -16.69 -7.48 11.96
C GLY A 59 -15.22 -7.67 11.60
N THR A 60 -14.86 -8.07 10.39
CA THR A 60 -13.44 -8.11 9.99
C THR A 60 -12.83 -6.71 9.94
N ASN A 61 -11.63 -6.56 10.50
CA ASN A 61 -10.83 -5.32 10.49
C ASN A 61 -9.86 -5.25 9.30
N CYS A 62 -10.23 -5.84 8.16
CA CYS A 62 -9.35 -5.88 6.99
C CYS A 62 -9.19 -4.48 6.41
N PRO A 63 -7.96 -4.01 6.12
CA PRO A 63 -7.72 -2.66 5.60
C PRO A 63 -8.17 -2.50 4.13
N THR A 64 -8.62 -3.57 3.46
CA THR A 64 -9.29 -3.46 2.15
C THR A 64 -10.77 -3.08 2.26
N ILE A 65 -11.34 -3.12 3.47
CA ILE A 65 -12.66 -2.57 3.76
C ILE A 65 -12.48 -1.08 3.99
N GLN A 66 -13.14 -0.25 3.18
CA GLN A 66 -12.90 1.19 3.13
C GLN A 66 -12.94 1.90 4.51
N ARG A 67 -13.87 1.51 5.39
CA ARG A 67 -13.98 2.11 6.74
C ARG A 67 -12.81 1.77 7.67
N ASN A 68 -12.05 0.72 7.35
CA ASN A 68 -10.88 0.26 8.10
C ASN A 68 -9.57 0.65 7.38
N ALA A 69 -9.66 1.30 6.22
CA ALA A 69 -8.51 1.63 5.37
C ALA A 69 -7.83 2.96 5.77
N GLU A 70 -8.12 3.48 6.96
CA GLU A 70 -7.66 4.81 7.36
C GLU A 70 -6.13 4.85 7.51
N PRO A 71 -5.43 5.64 6.68
CA PRO A 71 -3.98 5.71 6.71
C PRO A 71 -3.50 6.31 8.03
N TYR A 72 -2.53 5.66 8.67
CA TYR A 72 -1.72 6.18 9.78
C TYR A 72 -2.47 6.58 11.07
N GLN A 73 -3.81 6.70 11.08
CA GLN A 73 -4.61 7.06 12.25
C GLN A 73 -4.48 6.08 13.42
N HIS A 74 -4.00 4.86 13.18
CA HIS A 74 -3.82 3.87 14.23
C HIS A 74 -2.39 3.83 14.78
N LEU A 75 -1.44 4.64 14.27
CA LEU A 75 -0.03 4.64 14.67
C LEU A 75 0.26 5.45 15.95
N ASP A 76 -0.66 5.41 16.91
CA ASP A 76 -0.61 6.24 18.11
C ASP A 76 0.55 5.90 19.07
N ASN A 77 1.29 4.80 18.85
CA ASN A 77 2.32 4.28 19.77
C ASN A 77 3.70 4.05 19.14
N VAL A 78 4.00 4.65 17.98
CA VAL A 78 5.35 4.55 17.39
C VAL A 78 6.34 5.38 18.20
N LEU A 79 7.45 4.77 18.61
CA LEU A 79 8.55 5.47 19.29
C LEU A 79 9.11 6.58 18.40
N GLN A 80 9.23 7.78 18.95
CA GLN A 80 9.71 8.99 18.26
C GLN A 80 10.85 9.65 19.02
N ASN A 81 11.84 10.21 18.30
CA ASN A 81 12.81 11.14 18.87
C ASN A 81 13.43 12.08 17.81
N ASP A 82 13.96 13.21 18.29
CA ASP A 82 14.52 14.28 17.46
C ASP A 82 15.78 13.85 16.67
N GLU A 83 16.56 12.93 17.23
CA GLU A 83 17.75 12.38 16.57
C GLU A 83 17.36 11.58 15.32
N SER A 84 16.34 10.73 15.45
CA SER A 84 15.77 9.94 14.34
C SER A 84 15.11 10.86 13.32
N GLU A 85 14.41 11.91 13.77
CA GLU A 85 13.87 12.92 12.86
C GLU A 85 14.94 13.53 11.97
N THR A 86 16.02 14.00 12.60
CA THR A 86 17.15 14.63 11.91
C THR A 86 17.82 13.65 10.94
N GLU A 87 18.10 12.43 11.40
CA GLU A 87 18.74 11.40 10.60
C GLU A 87 17.86 11.00 9.41
N ASN A 88 16.59 10.68 9.64
CA ASN A 88 15.66 10.28 8.59
C ASN A 88 15.49 11.38 7.54
N LYS A 89 15.28 12.64 7.96
CA LYS A 89 15.22 13.79 7.04
C LYS A 89 16.49 13.88 6.19
N ASN A 90 17.67 13.78 6.78
CA ASN A 90 18.94 13.82 6.04
C ASN A 90 19.08 12.66 5.05
N GLN A 91 18.75 11.43 5.46
CA GLN A 91 18.83 10.25 4.60
C GLN A 91 17.89 10.39 3.38
N ILE A 92 16.71 10.97 3.57
CA ILE A 92 15.72 11.23 2.51
C ILE A 92 16.21 12.34 1.59
N ARG A 93 16.71 13.46 2.11
CA ARG A 93 17.25 14.58 1.30
C ARG A 93 18.33 14.08 0.33
N LEU A 94 19.26 13.27 0.82
CA LEU A 94 20.35 12.69 0.02
C LEU A 94 19.87 11.74 -1.09
N ARG A 95 18.66 11.17 -0.96
CA ARG A 95 18.15 10.09 -1.81
C ARG A 95 16.84 10.43 -2.51
N LEU A 96 16.43 11.70 -2.49
CA LEU A 96 15.11 12.14 -2.94
C LEU A 96 14.78 11.65 -4.36
N HIS A 97 15.75 11.73 -5.28
CA HIS A 97 15.58 11.25 -6.65
C HIS A 97 15.35 9.73 -6.74
N LYS A 98 16.09 8.94 -5.95
CA LYS A 98 15.91 7.47 -5.89
C LYS A 98 14.54 7.12 -5.32
N ILE A 99 14.14 7.80 -4.25
CA ILE A 99 12.83 7.63 -3.61
C ILE A 99 11.71 7.95 -4.61
N PHE A 100 11.82 9.07 -5.34
CA PHE A 100 10.86 9.43 -6.36
C PHE A 100 10.77 8.38 -7.48
N ASN A 101 11.91 7.93 -8.00
CA ASN A 101 11.96 6.90 -9.04
C ASN A 101 11.22 5.64 -8.58
N LYS A 102 11.45 5.21 -7.32
CA LYS A 102 10.76 4.04 -6.77
C LYS A 102 9.26 4.28 -6.60
N CYS A 103 8.86 5.44 -6.09
CA CYS A 103 7.44 5.80 -6.01
C CYS A 103 6.75 5.78 -7.37
N LYS A 104 7.42 6.27 -8.43
CA LYS A 104 6.89 6.31 -9.80
C LYS A 104 6.78 4.93 -10.44
N GLU A 105 7.73 4.03 -10.14
CA GLU A 105 7.69 2.63 -10.55
C GLU A 105 6.49 1.89 -9.95
N VAL A 106 6.30 2.03 -8.63
CA VAL A 106 5.21 1.37 -7.89
C VAL A 106 3.85 2.01 -8.21
N CYS A 107 3.78 3.34 -8.24
CA CYS A 107 2.59 4.10 -8.59
C CYS A 107 2.70 4.66 -10.00
N VAL A 108 2.32 3.86 -10.98
CA VAL A 108 2.35 4.26 -12.40
C VAL A 108 1.57 5.56 -12.61
N ASN A 109 2.16 6.49 -13.35
CA ASN A 109 1.64 7.85 -13.62
C ASN A 109 1.51 8.75 -12.38
N LEU A 110 2.30 8.50 -11.33
CA LEU A 110 2.48 9.45 -10.23
C LEU A 110 2.99 10.78 -10.80
N ASN A 111 2.30 11.87 -10.50
CA ASN A 111 2.73 13.20 -10.90
C ASN A 111 3.34 13.97 -9.73
N PHE A 112 4.02 15.08 -10.03
CA PHE A 112 4.73 15.88 -9.04
C PHE A 112 3.82 16.46 -7.95
N THR A 113 2.57 16.84 -8.27
CA THR A 113 1.63 17.32 -7.25
C THR A 113 1.26 16.20 -6.29
N GLU A 114 0.92 15.02 -6.83
CA GLU A 114 0.62 13.85 -6.01
C GLU A 114 1.83 13.47 -5.13
N PHE A 115 3.05 13.55 -5.65
CA PHE A 115 4.28 13.24 -4.91
C PHE A 115 4.56 14.24 -3.79
N ARG A 116 4.39 15.56 -4.02
CA ARG A 116 4.53 16.58 -2.97
C ARG A 116 3.53 16.38 -1.84
N GLU A 117 2.28 16.08 -2.18
CA GLU A 117 1.23 15.82 -1.19
C GLU A 117 1.58 14.64 -0.27
N LEU A 118 2.35 13.63 -0.74
CA LEU A 118 2.79 12.54 0.13
C LEU A 118 3.70 13.07 1.26
N PHE A 119 4.59 14.01 0.95
CA PHE A 119 5.48 14.63 1.94
C PHE A 119 4.74 15.57 2.89
N ASP A 120 3.73 16.29 2.39
CA ASP A 120 2.87 17.12 3.23
C ASP A 120 2.16 16.27 4.28
N ILE A 121 1.53 15.16 3.85
CA ILE A 121 0.80 14.25 4.75
C ILE A 121 1.76 13.55 5.72
N ALA A 122 2.87 13.02 5.22
CA ALA A 122 3.91 12.40 6.03
C ALA A 122 4.41 13.31 7.16
N SER A 123 4.57 14.61 6.86
CA SER A 123 4.99 15.61 7.85
C SER A 123 3.90 15.91 8.87
N GLN A 124 2.62 15.90 8.48
CA GLN A 124 1.51 16.07 9.42
C GLN A 124 1.47 14.95 10.48
N TYR A 125 1.81 13.72 10.09
CA TYR A 125 1.90 12.58 11.01
C TYR A 125 3.26 12.45 11.71
N ASN A 126 4.18 13.38 11.46
CA ASN A 126 5.56 13.36 11.96
C ASN A 126 6.28 12.01 11.76
N ILE A 127 6.07 11.36 10.61
CA ILE A 127 6.66 10.04 10.35
C ILE A 127 8.19 10.07 10.36
N TRP A 128 8.77 11.26 10.16
CA TRP A 128 10.20 11.50 10.17
C TRP A 128 10.81 11.19 11.53
N ALA A 129 10.10 11.46 12.62
CA ALA A 129 10.61 11.24 13.97
C ALA A 129 10.61 9.76 14.39
N TYR A 130 10.02 8.87 13.59
CA TYR A 130 9.93 7.44 13.93
C TYR A 130 11.33 6.82 14.03
N VAL A 131 11.56 6.10 15.13
CA VAL A 131 12.83 5.39 15.39
C VAL A 131 12.92 4.15 14.48
N ASN A 132 14.12 3.81 14.04
CA ASN A 132 14.43 2.61 13.23
C ASN A 132 13.73 2.53 11.86
N VAL A 133 13.37 3.67 11.25
CA VAL A 133 12.83 3.66 9.88
C VAL A 133 13.94 3.28 8.90
N ASN A 134 13.75 2.16 8.20
CA ASN A 134 14.60 1.82 7.06
C ASN A 134 14.27 2.77 5.90
N VAL A 135 15.27 3.53 5.42
CA VAL A 135 15.14 4.45 4.28
C VAL A 135 14.63 3.76 3.01
N GLU A 136 14.89 2.46 2.84
CA GLU A 136 14.41 1.67 1.70
C GLU A 136 12.89 1.43 1.75
N HIS A 137 12.27 1.59 2.91
CA HIS A 137 10.81 1.48 3.07
C HIS A 137 10.09 2.81 2.80
N ILE A 138 10.80 3.95 2.80
CA ILE A 138 10.23 5.29 2.65
C ILE A 138 9.32 5.43 1.41
N PRO A 139 9.69 4.94 0.21
CA PRO A 139 8.81 5.05 -0.96
C PRO A 139 7.44 4.41 -0.73
N TYR A 140 7.41 3.25 -0.07
CA TYR A 140 6.18 2.52 0.19
C TYR A 140 5.36 3.17 1.29
N ILE A 141 6.00 3.65 2.36
CA ILE A 141 5.38 4.43 3.43
C ILE A 141 4.70 5.67 2.83
N LEU A 142 5.42 6.45 2.02
CA LEU A 142 4.87 7.63 1.36
C LEU A 142 3.62 7.32 0.52
N LEU A 143 3.64 6.21 -0.24
CA LEU A 143 2.53 5.82 -1.08
C LEU A 143 1.28 5.42 -0.29
N THR A 144 1.41 4.95 0.96
CA THR A 144 0.26 4.65 1.81
C THR A 144 -0.27 5.88 2.55
N CYS A 145 0.46 7.01 2.61
CA CYS A 145 0.02 8.21 3.35
C CYS A 145 -1.29 8.80 2.81
N ARG A 146 -1.55 8.64 1.51
CA ARG A 146 -2.72 9.21 0.86
C ARG A 146 -3.90 8.24 0.91
N ASP A 147 -5.10 8.76 1.17
CA ASP A 147 -6.36 7.99 1.12
C ASP A 147 -6.50 7.15 -0.16
N TYR A 148 -6.29 7.77 -1.33
CA TYR A 148 -6.27 7.11 -2.63
C TYR A 148 -5.75 8.01 -3.76
N PHE A 149 -5.26 7.37 -4.82
CA PHE A 149 -4.89 7.94 -6.10
C PHE A 149 -6.11 7.91 -7.04
N ARG A 150 -6.46 9.07 -7.60
CA ARG A 150 -7.63 9.22 -8.48
C ARG A 150 -7.33 8.76 -9.90
N SER A 151 -8.34 8.15 -10.52
CA SER A 151 -8.33 7.88 -11.97
C SER A 151 -8.22 9.19 -12.77
N ARG A 152 -7.40 9.17 -13.81
CA ARG A 152 -7.12 10.26 -14.75
C ARG A 152 -6.92 9.70 -16.15
N SER A 153 -8.00 9.57 -16.90
CA SER A 153 -7.96 9.09 -18.30
C SER A 153 -7.11 10.03 -19.18
N PRO A 154 -6.34 9.53 -20.17
CA PRO A 154 -6.14 8.12 -20.51
C PRO A 154 -5.07 7.40 -19.68
N TYR A 155 -4.30 8.13 -18.86
CA TYR A 155 -3.07 7.63 -18.24
C TYR A 155 -3.31 6.69 -17.05
N ARG A 156 -4.37 6.92 -16.27
CA ARG A 156 -4.72 6.10 -15.09
C ARG A 156 -6.22 5.83 -15.12
N THR A 157 -6.63 4.64 -15.55
CA THR A 157 -8.06 4.32 -15.75
C THR A 157 -8.79 3.99 -14.44
N GLU A 158 -8.06 3.66 -13.39
CA GLU A 158 -8.63 3.19 -12.12
C GLU A 158 -8.18 4.07 -10.95
N SER A 159 -9.05 4.21 -9.96
CA SER A 159 -8.69 4.78 -8.67
C SER A 159 -8.24 3.66 -7.75
N PHE A 160 -7.16 3.86 -6.98
CA PHE A 160 -6.60 2.84 -6.10
C PHE A 160 -5.89 3.47 -4.92
N TYR A 161 -5.61 2.68 -3.89
CA TYR A 161 -4.81 3.08 -2.73
C TYR A 161 -3.85 1.95 -2.35
N PHE A 162 -2.91 2.24 -1.46
CA PHE A 162 -1.93 1.25 -1.01
C PHE A 162 -2.11 0.94 0.46
N VAL A 163 -1.95 -0.33 0.82
CA VAL A 163 -1.90 -0.81 2.20
C VAL A 163 -0.78 -1.82 2.32
N PHE A 164 -0.04 -1.82 3.42
CA PHE A 164 0.92 -2.89 3.68
C PHE A 164 0.18 -4.22 3.92
N SER A 165 0.85 -5.34 3.64
CA SER A 165 0.38 -6.61 4.17
C SER A 165 0.29 -6.54 5.68
N PRO A 166 -0.74 -7.17 6.31
CA PRO A 166 -0.83 -7.11 7.75
C PRO A 166 0.40 -7.76 8.33
N VAL A 167 1.10 -6.95 9.08
CA VAL A 167 2.05 -7.43 10.06
C VAL A 167 1.30 -7.46 11.39
N HIS A 168 1.60 -8.44 12.23
CA HIS A 168 0.97 -8.55 13.54
C HIS A 168 1.22 -7.29 14.38
N GLY A 169 0.25 -6.37 14.41
CA GLY A 169 0.34 -5.12 15.17
C GLY A 169 1.06 -3.99 14.44
N LEU A 170 0.91 -2.78 15.00
CA LEU A 170 1.49 -1.52 14.50
C LEU A 170 3.03 -1.55 14.48
N ASP A 171 3.61 -2.37 15.34
CA ASP A 171 5.05 -2.55 15.52
C ASP A 171 5.74 -3.19 14.30
N GLY A 172 4.97 -3.87 13.45
CA GLY A 172 5.51 -4.71 12.41
C GLY A 172 5.66 -4.07 11.02
N LEU A 173 5.13 -2.87 10.80
CA LEU A 173 5.02 -2.34 9.43
C LEU A 173 6.38 -1.97 8.78
N TRP A 174 7.35 -1.47 9.55
CA TRP A 174 8.72 -1.12 9.08
C TRP A 174 9.72 -0.85 10.23
N ILE A 175 9.28 -0.85 11.50
CA ILE A 175 10.04 -0.34 12.66
C ILE A 175 10.81 -1.46 13.37
N GLN A 176 10.35 -2.71 13.25
CA GLN A 176 11.01 -3.87 13.84
C GLN A 176 11.77 -4.69 12.78
N PRO A 177 12.99 -5.19 13.07
CA PRO A 177 13.75 -6.07 12.18
C PRO A 177 13.07 -7.43 11.95
N GLU A 178 12.27 -7.90 12.91
CA GLU A 178 11.53 -9.16 12.83
C GLU A 178 10.08 -8.87 12.41
N GLY A 179 9.66 -9.41 11.26
CA GLY A 179 8.28 -9.32 10.78
C GLY A 179 7.98 -8.20 9.78
N GLN A 180 8.97 -7.51 9.20
CA GLN A 180 8.71 -6.45 8.19
C GLN A 180 7.72 -6.90 7.11
N ALA A 181 6.85 -5.98 6.69
CA ALA A 181 5.94 -6.26 5.59
C ALA A 181 6.76 -6.52 4.31
N ASP A 182 6.73 -7.75 3.81
CA ASP A 182 7.38 -8.09 2.54
C ASP A 182 6.55 -7.64 1.33
N LEU A 183 5.28 -7.29 1.55
CA LEU A 183 4.32 -6.94 0.51
C LEU A 183 3.64 -5.61 0.78
N LEU A 184 3.54 -4.81 -0.28
CA LEU A 184 2.61 -3.71 -0.41
C LEU A 184 1.45 -4.18 -1.29
N PHE A 185 0.22 -3.92 -0.88
CA PHE A 185 -0.98 -4.21 -1.64
C PHE A 185 -1.53 -2.95 -2.28
N ARG A 186 -1.64 -2.94 -3.62
CA ARG A 186 -2.44 -1.95 -4.34
C ARG A 186 -3.88 -2.43 -4.38
N VAL A 187 -4.79 -1.64 -3.83
CA VAL A 187 -6.22 -1.97 -3.74
C VAL A 187 -7.00 -1.07 -4.68
N ASN A 188 -7.71 -1.66 -5.65
CA ASN A 188 -8.61 -0.91 -6.52
C ASN A 188 -9.76 -0.35 -5.66
N ARG A 189 -10.06 0.94 -5.77
CA ARG A 189 -11.05 1.61 -4.91
C ARG A 189 -12.49 1.18 -5.17
N ASN A 190 -12.81 0.78 -6.40
CA ASN A 190 -14.17 0.43 -6.81
C ASN A 190 -14.43 -1.07 -6.68
N THR A 191 -13.47 -1.88 -7.15
CA THR A 191 -13.58 -3.34 -7.08
C THR A 191 -13.07 -3.87 -5.75
N HIS A 192 -12.13 -3.22 -5.06
CA HIS A 192 -11.42 -3.78 -3.90
C HIS A 192 -10.58 -5.01 -4.25
N ASP A 193 -10.32 -5.22 -5.54
CA ASP A 193 -9.33 -6.21 -5.97
C ASP A 193 -7.93 -5.75 -5.54
N ILE A 194 -7.11 -6.73 -5.20
CA ILE A 194 -5.77 -6.52 -4.67
C ILE A 194 -4.74 -6.99 -5.70
N ASP A 195 -3.74 -6.14 -5.93
CA ASP A 195 -2.49 -6.49 -6.61
C ASP A 195 -1.34 -6.45 -5.58
N PRO A 196 -0.68 -7.59 -5.29
CA PRO A 196 0.51 -7.62 -4.45
C PRO A 196 1.72 -7.04 -5.18
N ILE A 197 2.53 -6.29 -4.44
CA ILE A 197 3.78 -5.69 -4.88
C ILE A 197 4.84 -6.07 -3.84
N THR A 198 5.91 -6.74 -4.27
CA THR A 198 7.03 -7.05 -3.39
C THR A 198 7.75 -5.78 -2.98
N ILE A 199 7.99 -5.63 -1.68
CA ILE A 199 8.81 -4.55 -1.15
C ILE A 199 10.27 -4.93 -1.38
N TYR A 200 10.87 -4.28 -2.37
CA TYR A 200 12.28 -4.42 -2.69
C TYR A 200 12.78 -3.11 -3.27
N PHE A 201 13.67 -2.44 -2.56
CA PHE A 201 14.28 -1.19 -3.00
C PHE A 201 15.72 -1.13 -2.53
N ASP A 202 16.62 -1.64 -3.37
CA ASP A 202 18.06 -1.58 -3.13
C ASP A 202 18.57 -0.20 -3.55
N LEU A 203 18.95 0.60 -2.55
CA LEU A 203 19.43 1.95 -2.79
C LEU A 203 20.71 2.00 -3.60
N ASP A 204 21.58 1.01 -3.51
CA ASP A 204 22.90 1.03 -4.16
C ASP A 204 22.79 0.82 -5.67
N THR A 205 21.72 0.16 -6.12
CA THR A 205 21.49 -0.13 -7.54
C THR A 205 20.61 0.89 -8.25
N TYR A 206 19.89 1.75 -7.52
CA TYR A 206 19.00 2.75 -8.12
C TYR A 206 19.71 4.02 -8.61
N SER A 207 19.27 4.51 -9.77
CA SER A 207 19.78 5.74 -10.40
C SER A 207 19.52 6.98 -9.54
N ASN A 208 20.54 7.83 -9.44
CA ASN A 208 20.45 9.17 -8.86
C ASN A 208 19.75 10.18 -9.78
N GLU A 209 19.60 9.87 -11.06
CA GLU A 209 18.91 10.73 -12.02
C GLU A 209 17.42 10.43 -12.03
N SER A 210 16.60 11.48 -12.14
CA SER A 210 15.15 11.34 -12.28
C SER A 210 14.58 12.52 -13.04
N GLU A 211 13.33 12.42 -13.46
CA GLU A 211 12.57 13.55 -14.02
C GLU A 211 12.04 14.55 -12.98
N LEU A 212 12.36 14.41 -11.68
CA LEU A 212 11.91 15.33 -10.65
C LEU A 212 12.37 16.76 -10.99
N ASN A 213 11.43 17.69 -11.10
CA ASN A 213 11.76 19.08 -11.41
C ASN A 213 12.25 19.85 -10.17
N ASP A 214 13.05 20.89 -10.41
CA ASP A 214 13.66 21.72 -9.35
C ASP A 214 12.63 22.32 -8.39
N TYR A 215 11.45 22.70 -8.89
CA TYR A 215 10.37 23.21 -8.05
C TYR A 215 9.94 22.18 -6.99
N THR A 216 9.79 20.92 -7.41
CA THR A 216 9.38 19.82 -6.52
C THR A 216 10.51 19.43 -5.57
N VAL A 217 11.76 19.42 -6.06
CA VAL A 217 12.95 19.23 -5.20
C VAL A 217 12.94 20.27 -4.08
N ASN A 218 12.94 21.56 -4.43
CA ASN A 218 13.04 22.64 -3.46
C ASN A 218 11.86 22.66 -2.49
N TYR A 219 10.64 22.37 -2.96
CA TYR A 219 9.47 22.25 -2.10
C TYR A 219 9.66 21.17 -1.01
N ILE A 220 10.09 19.98 -1.41
CA ILE A 220 10.30 18.87 -0.47
C ILE A 220 11.48 19.14 0.46
N LEU A 221 12.56 19.76 -0.04
CA LEU A 221 13.68 20.15 0.80
C LEU A 221 13.25 21.14 1.89
N ASN A 222 12.36 22.09 1.60
CA ASN A 222 11.83 23.00 2.63
C ASN A 222 10.97 22.28 3.69
N ILE A 223 10.27 21.21 3.31
CA ILE A 223 9.51 20.38 4.27
C ILE A 223 10.44 19.60 5.21
N LEU A 224 11.57 19.16 4.68
CA LEU A 224 12.55 18.35 5.41
C LEU A 224 13.59 19.19 6.15
N GLU A 225 13.46 20.53 6.16
CA GLU A 225 14.27 21.41 7.02
C GLU A 225 13.81 21.30 8.49
#